data_AF-A0A1C6Z1G1-F1
#
_entry.id   AF-A0A1C6Z1G1-F1
#
_cell.length_a   1.000
_cell.length_b   1.000
_cell.length_c   1.000
_cell.angle_alpha   90.00
_cell.angle_beta   90.00
_cell.angle_gamma   90.00
#
_symmetry.space_group_name_H-M   'P 1'
#
loop_
_entity.id
_entity.type
_entity.pdbx_description
1 polymer ?
#
loop_
_entity_poly.entity_id
_entity_poly.type
_entity_poly.pdbx_seq_one_letter_code
_entity_poly.pdbx_strand_id
1 'polypeptide(L)'
;MNYQCFFFDKNIFFSQGLRFVIQDACDDSMRVQFTSSNNIHQLVEVLKQQRNEREQRWVICDFESFPQGRFNVLNMIKMYYRHHRQKLVILLSENNIPLFFALHSLLPGAHWLLKSESKQNVSLFFNELKCSEIGQTVFSPSLVSYTRMKWLTADAGCYISSDEWWLMEELFKGKSLSQIANEVNINVRRLSYYKRRLMKRFNVTSNVALFNVFKCIVPTPRND
;
A
#
# COMPACT_ATOMS: atom_id res chain seq x y z
N MET A 1 14.53 -14.98 -19.30
CA MET A 1 14.34 -13.88 -18.33
C MET A 1 14.44 -14.51 -16.94
N ASN A 2 15.21 -13.93 -16.02
CA ASN A 2 15.35 -14.49 -14.67
C ASN A 2 14.52 -13.67 -13.68
N TYR A 3 13.76 -14.35 -12.82
CA TYR A 3 12.96 -13.70 -11.78
C TYR A 3 13.62 -13.87 -10.42
N GLN A 4 13.82 -12.77 -9.71
CA GLN A 4 14.15 -12.79 -8.29
C GLN A 4 12.95 -12.34 -7.48
N CYS A 5 12.43 -13.26 -6.68
CA CYS A 5 11.35 -13.00 -5.75
C CYS A 5 11.91 -12.88 -4.34
N PHE A 6 11.78 -11.71 -3.74
CA PHE A 6 12.12 -11.47 -2.34
C PHE A 6 10.85 -11.35 -1.51
N PHE A 7 10.75 -12.17 -0.47
CA PHE A 7 9.62 -12.19 0.47
C PHE A 7 9.99 -11.49 1.77
N PHE A 8 9.21 -10.47 2.13
CA PHE A 8 9.21 -9.88 3.46
C PHE A 8 7.94 -10.30 4.20
N ASP A 9 8.03 -11.40 4.95
CA ASP A 9 6.88 -12.00 5.63
C ASP A 9 7.36 -12.76 6.87
N LYS A 10 6.63 -12.62 7.99
CA LYS A 10 6.84 -13.40 9.22
C LYS A 10 6.15 -14.76 9.14
N ASN A 11 5.12 -14.91 8.29
CA ASN A 11 4.43 -16.16 8.06
C ASN A 11 5.09 -16.96 6.94
N ILE A 12 5.96 -17.89 7.33
CA ILE A 12 6.70 -18.74 6.39
C ILE A 12 5.74 -19.59 5.55
N PHE A 13 4.65 -20.11 6.12
CA PHE A 13 3.73 -21.00 5.41
C PHE A 13 3.00 -20.30 4.26
N PHE A 14 2.53 -19.08 4.49
CA PHE A 14 1.86 -18.30 3.43
C PHE A 14 2.83 -18.01 2.28
N SER A 15 4.05 -17.56 2.62
CA SER A 15 5.10 -17.34 1.63
C SER A 15 5.45 -18.60 0.83
N GLN A 16 5.48 -19.78 1.45
CA GLN A 16 5.71 -21.04 0.71
C GLN A 16 4.55 -21.35 -0.26
N GLY A 17 3.31 -21.12 0.15
CA GLY A 17 2.15 -21.25 -0.74
C GLY A 17 2.26 -20.34 -1.97
N LEU A 18 2.68 -19.08 -1.77
CA LEU A 18 2.91 -18.14 -2.86
C LEU A 18 4.07 -18.56 -3.76
N ARG A 19 5.17 -19.10 -3.21
CA ARG A 19 6.29 -19.61 -4.01
C ARG A 19 5.83 -20.69 -4.97
N PHE A 20 4.98 -21.61 -4.52
CA PHE A 20 4.43 -22.65 -5.38
C PHE A 20 3.61 -22.05 -6.53
N VAL A 21 2.73 -21.09 -6.24
CA VAL A 21 1.90 -20.44 -7.27
C VAL A 21 2.74 -19.63 -8.27
N ILE A 22 3.76 -18.91 -7.79
CA ILE A 22 4.67 -18.14 -8.66
C ILE A 22 5.51 -19.06 -9.53
N GLN A 23 5.99 -20.18 -8.98
CA GLN A 23 6.75 -21.17 -9.72
C GLN A 23 5.90 -21.80 -10.83
N ASP A 24 4.63 -22.10 -10.55
CA ASP A 24 3.66 -22.62 -11.53
C ASP A 24 3.32 -21.59 -12.63
N ALA A 25 3.25 -20.29 -12.28
CA ALA A 25 3.01 -19.21 -13.23
C ALA A 25 4.23 -18.86 -14.12
N CYS A 26 5.43 -19.29 -13.72
CA CYS A 26 6.66 -19.09 -14.48
C CYS A 26 6.98 -20.34 -15.28
N ASP A 27 6.93 -20.26 -16.61
CA ASP A 27 7.21 -21.39 -17.51
C ASP A 27 8.58 -22.04 -17.20
N ASP A 28 8.75 -23.33 -17.50
CA ASP A 28 9.97 -24.11 -17.22
C ASP A 28 11.27 -23.50 -17.79
N SER A 29 11.15 -22.62 -18.80
CA SER A 29 12.28 -21.90 -19.39
C SER A 29 12.79 -20.72 -18.53
N MET A 30 12.07 -20.33 -17.49
CA MET A 30 12.38 -19.19 -16.63
C MET A 30 12.96 -19.66 -15.29
N ARG A 31 14.15 -19.16 -14.95
CA ARG A 31 14.73 -19.41 -13.61
C ARG A 31 14.14 -18.43 -12.61
N VAL A 32 13.42 -18.96 -11.62
CA VAL A 32 12.91 -18.20 -10.48
C VAL A 32 13.77 -18.49 -9.25
N GLN A 33 14.24 -17.44 -8.59
CA GLN A 33 14.98 -17.54 -7.34
C GLN A 33 14.18 -16.90 -6.23
N PHE A 34 14.06 -17.61 -5.11
CA PHE A 34 13.32 -17.16 -3.95
C PHE A 34 14.26 -16.83 -2.79
N THR A 35 14.08 -15.65 -2.23
CA THR A 35 14.75 -15.20 -1.00
C THR A 35 13.68 -14.73 -0.02
N SER A 36 13.98 -14.80 1.28
CA SER A 36 13.07 -14.34 2.32
C SER A 36 13.83 -13.72 3.46
N SER A 37 13.25 -12.66 4.05
CA SER A 37 13.77 -12.02 5.24
C SER A 37 12.65 -11.38 6.04
N ASN A 38 12.82 -11.25 7.33
CA ASN A 38 11.99 -10.43 8.22
C ASN A 38 12.72 -9.17 8.70
N ASN A 39 13.91 -8.88 8.17
CA ASN A 39 14.73 -7.73 8.54
C ASN A 39 14.54 -6.58 7.55
N ILE A 40 14.12 -5.42 8.04
CA ILE A 40 13.86 -4.23 7.21
C ILE A 40 15.12 -3.71 6.53
N HIS A 41 16.28 -3.78 7.20
CA HIS A 41 17.53 -3.35 6.57
C HIS A 41 17.78 -4.16 5.31
N GLN A 42 17.54 -5.48 5.35
CA GLN A 42 17.65 -6.33 4.17
C GLN A 42 16.61 -5.97 3.10
N LEU A 43 15.36 -5.68 3.48
CA LEU A 43 14.34 -5.19 2.54
C LEU A 43 14.78 -3.91 1.82
N VAL A 44 15.29 -2.92 2.58
CA VAL A 44 15.73 -1.63 2.01
C VAL A 44 16.94 -1.82 1.10
N GLU A 45 17.91 -2.65 1.48
CA GLU A 45 19.07 -2.94 0.64
C GLU A 45 18.66 -3.67 -0.65
N VAL A 46 17.70 -4.60 -0.57
CA VAL A 46 17.13 -5.23 -1.76
C VAL A 46 16.47 -4.20 -2.66
N LEU A 47 15.68 -3.26 -2.12
CA LEU A 47 15.01 -2.23 -2.92
C LEU A 47 16.00 -1.26 -3.60
N LYS A 48 17.12 -0.91 -2.94
CA LYS A 48 18.14 0.01 -3.47
C LYS A 48 19.04 -0.60 -4.55
N GLN A 49 19.23 -1.92 -4.53
CA GLN A 49 20.13 -2.60 -5.44
C GLN A 49 19.69 -2.40 -6.91
N GLN A 50 20.56 -1.78 -7.70
CA GLN A 50 20.44 -1.71 -9.15
C GLN A 50 20.59 -3.11 -9.77
N ARG A 51 19.91 -3.34 -10.90
CA ARG A 51 19.83 -4.65 -11.53
C ARG A 51 20.23 -4.65 -12.98
N ASN A 52 20.81 -5.78 -13.38
CA ASN A 52 21.19 -6.06 -14.75
C ASN A 52 19.96 -6.12 -15.66
N GLU A 53 20.19 -5.88 -16.95
CA GLU A 53 19.08 -5.79 -17.91
C GLU A 53 18.31 -7.10 -18.14
N ARG A 54 18.79 -8.24 -17.64
CA ARG A 54 18.18 -9.56 -17.88
C ARG A 54 17.37 -10.09 -16.69
N GLU A 55 17.30 -9.33 -15.59
CA GLU A 55 16.66 -9.74 -14.34
C GLU A 55 15.44 -8.87 -14.02
N GLN A 56 14.36 -9.52 -13.61
CA GLN A 56 13.16 -8.86 -13.10
C GLN A 56 13.00 -9.22 -11.62
N ARG A 57 12.79 -8.21 -10.78
CA ARG A 57 12.66 -8.41 -9.33
C ARG A 57 11.23 -8.17 -8.88
N TRP A 58 10.68 -9.13 -8.16
CA TRP A 58 9.44 -8.97 -7.41
C TRP A 58 9.76 -8.92 -5.92
N VAL A 59 9.37 -7.83 -5.26
CA VAL A 59 9.49 -7.66 -3.83
C VAL A 59 8.10 -7.79 -3.23
N ILE A 60 7.86 -8.85 -2.49
CA ILE A 60 6.54 -9.19 -1.95
C ILE A 60 6.59 -8.95 -0.45
N CYS A 61 5.79 -8.00 0.05
CA CYS A 61 5.80 -7.59 1.45
C CYS A 61 4.45 -7.81 2.11
N ASP A 62 4.45 -8.57 3.20
CA ASP A 62 3.31 -8.66 4.09
C ASP A 62 3.20 -7.41 4.97
N PHE A 63 2.08 -6.69 4.84
CA PHE A 63 1.85 -5.45 5.56
C PHE A 63 1.88 -5.63 7.09
N GLU A 64 1.35 -6.76 7.58
CA GLU A 64 1.30 -7.07 9.01
C GLU A 64 2.68 -7.41 9.59
N SER A 65 3.60 -7.87 8.73
CA SER A 65 4.96 -8.22 9.09
C SER A 65 5.86 -7.01 9.35
N PHE A 66 5.48 -5.80 8.90
CA PHE A 66 6.19 -4.57 9.26
C PHE A 66 6.18 -4.36 10.79
N PRO A 67 7.30 -3.89 11.39
CA PRO A 67 7.39 -3.63 12.82
C PRO A 67 6.53 -2.43 13.24
N GLN A 68 6.58 -2.11 14.53
CA GLN A 68 6.02 -0.87 15.06
C GLN A 68 6.56 0.35 14.30
N GLY A 69 5.71 1.34 14.04
CA GLY A 69 6.05 2.48 13.16
C GLY A 69 5.95 2.17 11.66
N ARG A 70 4.94 1.38 11.25
CA ARG A 70 4.74 0.93 9.86
C ARG A 70 4.80 2.05 8.82
N PHE A 71 4.29 3.24 9.11
CA PHE A 71 4.36 4.39 8.19
C PHE A 71 5.79 4.85 7.89
N ASN A 72 6.71 4.74 8.86
CA ASN A 72 8.13 5.04 8.60
C ASN A 72 8.73 4.03 7.62
N VAL A 73 8.37 2.75 7.77
CA VAL A 73 8.78 1.69 6.85
C VAL A 73 8.22 1.93 5.45
N LEU A 74 6.93 2.25 5.33
CA LEU A 74 6.32 2.57 4.05
C LEU A 74 6.97 3.80 3.40
N ASN A 75 7.32 4.82 4.18
CA ASN A 75 8.05 5.99 3.68
C ASN A 75 9.44 5.62 3.16
N MET A 76 10.16 4.74 3.85
CA MET A 76 11.44 4.23 3.35
C MET A 76 11.26 3.45 2.05
N ILE A 77 10.27 2.56 1.98
CA ILE A 77 9.95 1.79 0.77
C ILE A 77 9.62 2.75 -0.38
N LYS A 78 8.80 3.78 -0.13
CA LYS A 78 8.36 4.79 -1.11
C LYS A 78 9.53 5.40 -1.88
N MET A 79 10.66 5.61 -1.21
CA MET A 79 11.85 6.23 -1.82
C MET A 79 12.56 5.34 -2.84
N TYR A 80 12.46 4.01 -2.71
CA TYR A 80 13.32 3.07 -3.46
C TYR A 80 12.54 2.02 -4.26
N TYR A 81 11.22 1.92 -4.14
CA TYR A 81 10.51 0.81 -4.78
C TYR A 81 10.30 1.00 -6.29
N ARG A 82 10.26 2.25 -6.78
CA ARG A 82 10.00 2.58 -8.18
C ARG A 82 11.28 2.54 -9.01
N HIS A 83 11.72 1.35 -9.37
CA HIS A 83 12.84 1.14 -10.29
C HIS A 83 12.41 0.36 -11.53
N HIS A 84 13.11 0.62 -12.63
CA HIS A 84 12.96 -0.16 -13.86
C HIS A 84 13.23 -1.65 -13.54
N ARG A 85 12.32 -2.54 -13.98
CA ARG A 85 12.34 -3.99 -13.70
C ARG A 85 12.21 -4.42 -12.24
N GLN A 86 11.75 -3.53 -11.35
CA GLN A 86 11.34 -3.90 -9.99
C GLN A 86 9.84 -3.70 -9.80
N LYS A 87 9.15 -4.72 -9.28
CA LYS A 87 7.72 -4.67 -8.94
C LYS A 87 7.56 -4.92 -7.44
N LEU A 88 6.88 -4.00 -6.76
CA LEU A 88 6.53 -4.15 -5.34
C LEU A 88 5.12 -4.68 -5.23
N VAL A 89 4.93 -5.81 -4.56
CA VAL A 89 3.64 -6.39 -4.22
C VAL A 89 3.42 -6.24 -2.72
N ILE A 90 2.34 -5.59 -2.30
CA ILE A 90 1.92 -5.53 -0.90
C ILE A 90 0.81 -6.57 -0.68
N LEU A 91 1.03 -7.46 0.29
CA LEU A 91 0.04 -8.41 0.76
C LEU A 91 -0.79 -7.76 1.86
N LEU A 92 -2.11 -7.80 1.69
CA LEU A 92 -3.06 -7.16 2.61
C LEU A 92 -4.03 -8.22 3.15
N SER A 93 -4.19 -8.27 4.47
CA SER A 93 -5.23 -9.09 5.11
C SER A 93 -6.60 -8.39 5.04
N GLU A 94 -7.68 -9.15 5.19
CA GLU A 94 -9.05 -8.61 5.13
C GLU A 94 -9.28 -7.48 6.14
N ASN A 95 -8.73 -7.64 7.35
CA ASN A 95 -8.80 -6.65 8.42
C ASN A 95 -8.16 -5.31 8.05
N ASN A 96 -7.24 -5.31 7.08
CA ASN A 96 -6.53 -4.12 6.60
C ASN A 96 -7.06 -3.62 5.25
N ILE A 97 -8.05 -4.26 4.62
CA ILE A 97 -8.70 -3.77 3.40
C ILE A 97 -9.13 -2.30 3.52
N PRO A 98 -9.72 -1.84 4.64
CA PRO A 98 -10.12 -0.45 4.74
C PRO A 98 -8.96 0.52 4.50
N LEU A 99 -7.75 0.21 4.98
CA LEU A 99 -6.53 1.01 4.82
C LEU A 99 -6.04 1.12 3.38
N PHE A 100 -6.54 0.28 2.47
CA PHE A 100 -6.01 0.14 1.12
C PHE A 100 -5.81 1.48 0.43
N PHE A 101 -6.79 2.38 0.47
CA PHE A 101 -6.71 3.63 -0.27
C PHE A 101 -5.63 4.59 0.25
N ALA A 102 -5.45 4.67 1.57
CA ALA A 102 -4.38 5.44 2.18
C ALA A 102 -2.99 4.84 1.87
N LEU A 103 -2.91 3.51 1.84
CA LEU A 103 -1.68 2.82 1.51
C LEU A 103 -1.34 2.96 0.01
N HIS A 104 -2.35 2.90 -0.85
CA HIS A 104 -2.23 3.09 -2.29
C HIS A 104 -1.80 4.53 -2.63
N SER A 105 -2.32 5.55 -1.94
CA SER A 105 -1.86 6.93 -2.14
C SER A 105 -0.40 7.12 -1.78
N LEU A 106 0.08 6.40 -0.76
CA LEU A 106 1.47 6.43 -0.34
C LEU A 106 2.38 5.66 -1.30
N LEU A 107 1.92 4.53 -1.83
CA LEU A 107 2.63 3.66 -2.76
C LEU A 107 1.83 3.45 -4.08
N PRO A 108 1.64 4.49 -4.92
CA PRO A 108 0.73 4.39 -6.07
C PRO A 108 1.22 3.50 -7.21
N GLY A 109 2.48 3.05 -7.17
CA GLY A 109 3.03 2.12 -8.16
C GLY A 109 3.13 0.69 -7.63
N ALA A 110 2.65 0.43 -6.41
CA ALA A 110 2.67 -0.91 -5.85
C ALA A 110 1.50 -1.73 -6.42
N HIS A 111 1.72 -3.02 -6.53
CA HIS A 111 0.69 -4.02 -6.82
C HIS A 111 0.13 -4.54 -5.50
N TRP A 112 -1.14 -4.94 -5.46
CA TRP A 112 -1.81 -5.27 -4.21
C TRP A 112 -2.55 -6.59 -4.30
N LEU A 113 -2.21 -7.50 -3.40
CA LEU A 113 -2.79 -8.84 -3.33
C LEU A 113 -3.46 -9.05 -1.96
N LEU A 114 -4.73 -9.43 -1.97
CA LEU A 114 -5.40 -9.85 -0.75
C LEU A 114 -4.99 -11.28 -0.36
N LYS A 115 -4.69 -11.48 0.93
CA LYS A 115 -4.26 -12.79 1.45
C LYS A 115 -5.39 -13.82 1.48
N SER A 116 -6.64 -13.38 1.45
CA SER A 116 -7.82 -14.24 1.43
C SER A 116 -8.28 -14.64 0.03
N GLU A 117 -7.55 -14.24 -1.01
CA GLU A 117 -7.87 -14.65 -2.38
C GLU A 117 -7.82 -16.17 -2.54
N SER A 118 -8.68 -16.69 -3.41
CA SER A 118 -8.60 -18.08 -3.83
C SER A 118 -7.31 -18.34 -4.59
N LYS A 119 -6.85 -19.60 -4.61
CA LYS A 119 -5.66 -20.00 -5.38
C LYS A 119 -5.75 -19.56 -6.86
N GLN A 120 -6.93 -19.69 -7.48
CA GLN A 120 -7.12 -19.28 -8.87
C GLN A 120 -6.90 -17.76 -9.05
N ASN A 121 -7.43 -16.94 -8.15
CA ASN A 121 -7.26 -15.49 -8.21
C ASN A 121 -5.82 -15.06 -7.95
N VAL A 122 -5.10 -15.76 -7.06
CA VAL A 122 -3.66 -15.54 -6.84
C VAL A 122 -2.87 -15.87 -8.11
N SER A 123 -3.17 -16.99 -8.78
CA SER A 123 -2.53 -17.34 -10.06
C SER A 123 -2.80 -16.29 -11.14
N LEU A 124 -4.05 -15.83 -11.28
CA LEU A 124 -4.41 -14.75 -12.21
C LEU A 124 -3.63 -13.48 -11.92
N PHE A 125 -3.54 -13.08 -10.64
CA PHE A 125 -2.78 -11.91 -10.23
C PHE A 125 -1.30 -11.98 -10.65
N PHE A 126 -0.63 -13.11 -10.44
CA PHE A 126 0.78 -13.24 -10.81
C PHE A 126 1.00 -13.34 -12.33
N ASN A 127 0.04 -13.90 -13.07
CA ASN A 127 0.06 -13.88 -14.53
C ASN A 127 -0.07 -12.45 -15.07
N GLU A 128 -0.99 -11.66 -14.52
CA GLU A 128 -1.11 -10.22 -14.85
C GLU A 128 0.14 -9.44 -14.43
N LEU A 129 0.69 -9.74 -13.25
CA LEU A 129 1.94 -9.12 -12.77
C LEU A 129 3.12 -9.40 -13.68
N LYS A 130 3.20 -10.59 -14.29
CA LYS A 130 4.24 -10.95 -15.27
C LYS A 130 4.15 -10.04 -16.50
N CYS A 131 2.95 -9.86 -17.03
CA CYS A 131 2.69 -9.12 -18.25
C CYS A 131 2.59 -7.60 -18.06
N SER A 132 2.45 -7.09 -16.83
CA SER A 132 2.22 -5.66 -16.62
C SER A 132 3.39 -4.77 -17.06
N GLU A 133 3.05 -3.66 -17.71
CA GLU A 133 4.02 -2.67 -18.19
C GLU A 133 4.42 -1.68 -17.09
N ILE A 134 5.41 -0.84 -17.39
CA ILE A 134 5.85 0.22 -16.49
C ILE A 134 4.70 1.20 -16.26
N GLY A 135 4.38 1.47 -15.00
CA GLY A 135 3.29 2.38 -14.62
C GLY A 135 1.93 1.72 -14.46
N GLN A 136 1.78 0.44 -14.84
CA GLN A 136 0.55 -0.32 -14.57
C GLN A 136 0.60 -0.97 -13.19
N THR A 137 -0.46 -0.75 -12.40
CA THR A 137 -0.68 -1.43 -11.12
C THR A 137 -1.61 -2.62 -11.30
N VAL A 138 -1.33 -3.70 -10.59
CA VAL A 138 -2.14 -4.93 -10.60
C VAL A 138 -2.78 -5.07 -9.23
N PHE A 139 -4.07 -5.37 -9.21
CA PHE A 139 -4.86 -5.54 -7.99
C PHE A 139 -5.54 -6.90 -8.02
N SER A 140 -5.65 -7.56 -6.88
CA SER A 140 -6.36 -8.83 -6.83
C SER A 140 -7.88 -8.65 -7.08
N PRO A 141 -8.56 -9.65 -7.65
CA PRO A 141 -9.97 -9.52 -8.06
C PRO A 141 -10.92 -9.10 -6.92
N SER A 142 -10.73 -9.61 -5.71
CA SER A 142 -11.57 -9.25 -4.55
C SER A 142 -11.33 -7.81 -4.12
N LEU A 143 -10.10 -7.29 -4.29
CA LEU A 143 -9.77 -5.89 -4.01
C LEU A 143 -10.36 -4.96 -5.07
N VAL A 144 -10.33 -5.35 -6.35
CA VAL A 144 -11.04 -4.65 -7.43
C VAL A 144 -12.54 -4.60 -7.13
N SER A 145 -13.12 -5.71 -6.69
CA SER A 145 -14.54 -5.77 -6.32
C SER A 145 -14.85 -4.86 -5.14
N TYR A 146 -14.01 -4.88 -4.09
CA TYR A 146 -14.13 -3.98 -2.94
C TYR A 146 -14.09 -2.50 -3.35
N THR A 147 -13.10 -2.11 -4.16
CA THR A 147 -12.98 -0.73 -4.62
C THR A 147 -14.20 -0.34 -5.44
N ARG A 148 -14.59 -1.13 -6.45
CA ARG A 148 -15.80 -0.89 -7.26
C ARG A 148 -17.04 -0.73 -6.39
N MET A 149 -17.25 -1.60 -5.41
CA MET A 149 -18.38 -1.48 -4.47
C MET A 149 -18.31 -0.16 -3.70
N LYS A 150 -17.14 0.25 -3.18
CA LYS A 150 -16.99 1.56 -2.52
C LYS A 150 -17.26 2.75 -3.44
N TRP A 151 -16.86 2.66 -4.71
CA TRP A 151 -17.17 3.67 -5.73
C TRP A 151 -18.67 3.72 -6.08
N LEU A 152 -19.33 2.55 -6.15
CA LEU A 152 -20.76 2.42 -6.47
C LEU A 152 -21.66 2.79 -5.29
N THR A 153 -21.27 2.47 -4.06
CA THR A 153 -21.98 2.84 -2.82
C THR A 153 -21.65 4.27 -2.40
N ALA A 154 -21.40 5.18 -3.34
CA ALA A 154 -21.04 6.57 -3.07
C ALA A 154 -22.10 7.26 -2.19
N ASP A 155 -21.91 7.18 -0.88
CA ASP A 155 -22.36 8.18 0.07
C ASP A 155 -21.48 9.41 -0.21
N ALA A 156 -22.05 10.41 -0.88
CA ALA A 156 -21.38 11.59 -1.45
C ALA A 156 -20.58 12.45 -0.43
N GLY A 157 -20.47 12.02 0.84
CA GLY A 157 -19.69 12.64 1.91
C GLY A 157 -18.26 12.12 2.11
N CYS A 158 -17.81 11.08 1.38
CA CYS A 158 -16.51 10.43 1.62
C CYS A 158 -15.31 10.99 0.82
N TYR A 159 -15.36 12.22 0.32
CA TYR A 159 -14.21 12.86 -0.34
C TYR A 159 -13.47 13.79 0.62
N ILE A 160 -12.14 13.69 0.64
CA ILE A 160 -11.23 14.52 1.44
C ILE A 160 -10.38 15.36 0.50
N SER A 161 -10.31 16.68 0.73
CA SER A 161 -9.41 17.54 -0.05
C SER A 161 -7.94 17.27 0.27
N SER A 162 -7.02 17.63 -0.62
CA SER A 162 -5.58 17.47 -0.39
C SER A 162 -5.11 18.09 0.95
N ASP A 163 -5.68 19.23 1.33
CA ASP A 163 -5.36 19.92 2.58
C ASP A 163 -5.94 19.19 3.81
N GLU A 164 -7.14 18.63 3.68
CA GLU A 164 -7.77 17.81 4.71
C GLU A 164 -7.03 16.48 4.90
N TRP A 165 -6.48 15.91 3.82
CA TRP A 165 -5.66 14.71 3.85
C TRP A 165 -4.33 14.97 4.57
N TRP A 166 -3.62 16.00 4.15
CA TRP A 166 -2.34 16.40 4.74
C TRP A 166 -2.48 16.73 6.23
N LEU A 167 -3.52 17.48 6.63
CA LEU A 167 -3.78 17.79 8.04
C LEU A 167 -3.91 16.53 8.88
N MET A 168 -4.52 15.50 8.32
CA MET A 168 -4.79 14.25 9.02
C MET A 168 -3.56 13.36 9.09
N GLU A 169 -2.71 13.35 8.07
CA GLU A 169 -1.38 12.74 8.14
C GLU A 169 -0.53 13.35 9.27
N GLU A 170 -0.50 14.68 9.39
CA GLU A 170 0.24 15.36 10.45
C GLU A 170 -0.33 15.08 11.85
N LEU A 171 -1.66 15.02 11.98
CA LEU A 171 -2.31 14.63 13.23
C LEU A 171 -1.99 13.19 13.62
N PHE A 172 -1.87 12.26 12.67
CA PHE A 172 -1.53 10.86 12.93
C PHE A 172 -0.06 10.64 13.25
N LYS A 173 0.82 11.58 12.88
CA LYS A 173 2.21 11.64 13.39
C LYS A 173 2.29 12.04 14.86
N GLY A 174 1.14 12.29 15.52
CA GLY A 174 1.07 12.69 16.92
C GLY A 174 1.27 14.18 17.14
N LYS A 175 1.32 14.99 16.06
CA LYS A 175 1.46 16.43 16.18
C LYS A 175 0.14 17.05 16.65
N SER A 176 0.24 17.96 17.60
CA SER A 176 -0.87 18.84 17.97
C SER A 176 -1.15 19.86 16.87
N LEU A 177 -2.39 20.36 16.79
CA LEU A 177 -2.75 21.41 15.83
C LEU A 177 -1.88 22.67 15.99
N SER A 178 -1.41 22.96 17.21
CA SER A 178 -0.51 24.07 17.50
C SER A 178 0.88 23.87 16.91
N GLN A 179 1.42 22.65 16.97
CA GLN A 179 2.71 22.32 16.35
C GLN A 179 2.61 22.44 14.82
N ILE A 180 1.57 21.87 14.22
CA ILE A 180 1.34 21.93 12.77
C ILE A 180 1.18 23.38 12.30
N ALA A 181 0.41 24.18 13.02
CA ALA A 181 0.21 25.60 12.73
C ALA A 181 1.53 26.39 12.70
N ASN A 182 2.40 26.14 13.68
CA ASN A 182 3.69 26.82 13.79
C ASN A 182 4.65 26.40 12.67
N GLU A 183 4.71 25.11 12.33
CA GLU A 183 5.60 24.58 11.30
C GLU A 183 5.27 25.12 9.90
N VAL A 184 3.98 25.34 9.63
CA VAL A 184 3.47 25.66 8.28
C VAL A 184 3.00 27.11 8.19
N ASN A 185 3.17 27.88 9.27
CA ASN A 185 2.77 29.28 9.40
C ASN A 185 1.29 29.52 9.04
N ILE A 186 0.41 28.64 9.53
CA ILE A 186 -1.04 28.71 9.32
C ILE A 186 -1.74 28.91 10.67
N ASN A 187 -2.81 29.70 10.71
CA ASN A 187 -3.58 29.92 11.93
C ASN A 187 -4.20 28.62 12.48
N VAL A 188 -3.94 28.31 13.76
CA VAL A 188 -4.49 27.14 14.49
C VAL A 188 -6.01 27.04 14.37
N ARG A 189 -6.73 28.18 14.36
CA ARG A 189 -8.19 28.21 14.22
C ARG A 189 -8.66 27.63 12.88
N ARG A 190 -7.89 27.85 11.81
CA ARG A 190 -8.17 27.32 10.48
C ARG A 190 -8.01 25.79 10.45
N LEU A 191 -6.94 25.27 11.05
CA LEU A 191 -6.73 23.82 11.18
C LEU A 191 -7.80 23.17 12.08
N SER A 192 -8.20 23.85 13.16
CA SER A 192 -9.27 23.41 14.05
C SER A 192 -10.61 23.35 13.34
N TYR A 193 -10.90 24.31 12.46
CA TYR A 193 -12.08 24.31 11.61
C TYR A 193 -12.08 23.12 10.64
N TYR A 194 -10.98 22.84 9.95
CA TYR A 194 -10.86 21.69 9.06
C TYR A 194 -11.07 20.37 9.79
N LYS A 195 -10.43 20.18 10.94
CA LYS A 195 -10.63 19.00 11.79
C LYS A 195 -12.09 18.83 12.22
N ARG A 196 -12.74 19.91 12.68
CA ARG A 196 -14.15 19.88 13.12
C ARG A 196 -15.10 19.59 11.95
N ARG A 197 -14.82 20.15 10.78
CA ARG A 197 -15.57 19.89 9.55
C ARG A 197 -15.46 18.42 9.14
N LEU A 198 -14.25 17.84 9.22
CA LEU A 198 -14.03 16.40 8.99
C LEU A 198 -14.80 15.54 9.98
N MET A 199 -14.73 15.86 11.27
CA MET A 199 -15.47 15.18 12.32
C MET A 199 -16.98 15.20 12.08
N LYS A 200 -17.54 16.36 11.74
CA LYS A 200 -18.96 16.50 11.42
C LYS A 200 -19.34 15.74 10.15
N ARG A 201 -18.51 15.80 9.10
CA ARG A 201 -18.75 15.13 7.82
C ARG A 201 -18.77 13.60 7.96
N PHE A 202 -17.92 13.07 8.82
CA PHE A 202 -17.83 11.64 9.09
C PHE A 202 -18.68 11.17 10.27
N ASN A 203 -19.48 12.06 10.86
CA ASN A 203 -20.30 11.79 12.04
C ASN A 203 -19.52 11.14 13.20
N VAL A 204 -18.34 11.69 13.50
CA VAL A 204 -17.43 11.22 14.56
C VAL A 204 -17.09 12.35 15.53
N THR A 205 -16.89 12.00 16.79
CA THR A 205 -16.70 12.97 17.88
C THR A 205 -15.31 12.94 18.51
N SER A 206 -14.48 11.95 18.17
CA SER A 206 -13.14 11.79 18.74
C SER A 206 -12.06 11.67 17.67
N ASN A 207 -10.81 12.03 18.00
CA ASN A 207 -9.67 11.85 17.10
C ASN A 207 -9.46 10.37 16.74
N VAL A 208 -9.78 9.46 17.68
CA VAL A 208 -9.67 8.01 17.47
C VAL A 208 -10.71 7.52 16.48
N ALA A 209 -11.96 7.97 16.60
CA ALA A 209 -13.01 7.65 15.65
C ALA A 209 -12.73 8.28 14.27
N LEU A 210 -12.23 9.51 14.26
CA LEU A 210 -11.80 10.19 13.03
C LEU A 210 -10.63 9.45 12.35
N PHE A 211 -9.66 8.94 13.12
CA PHE A 211 -8.59 8.07 12.62
C PHE A 211 -9.18 6.81 11.99
N ASN A 212 -10.11 6.14 12.67
CA ASN A 212 -10.74 4.92 12.16
C ASN A 212 -11.53 5.14 10.86
N VAL A 213 -12.16 6.31 10.70
CA VAL A 213 -12.83 6.67 9.44
C VAL A 213 -11.81 6.98 8.34
N PHE A 214 -10.74 7.73 8.66
CA PHE A 214 -9.70 8.08 7.70
C PHE A 214 -8.97 6.88 7.10
N LYS A 215 -8.85 5.80 7.87
CA LYS A 215 -8.34 4.53 7.36
C LYS A 215 -9.09 4.10 6.10
N CYS A 216 -10.39 4.37 6.01
CA CYS A 216 -11.29 3.87 4.97
C CYS A 216 -11.45 4.78 3.74
N ILE A 217 -10.81 5.96 3.68
CA ILE A 217 -11.15 6.98 2.68
C ILE A 217 -10.20 6.97 1.47
N VAL A 218 -10.82 7.02 0.29
CA VAL A 218 -10.20 7.16 -1.03
C VAL A 218 -9.71 8.60 -1.24
N PRO A 219 -8.42 8.84 -1.50
CA PRO A 219 -7.99 10.11 -2.07
C PRO A 219 -8.45 10.18 -3.52
N THR A 220 -9.23 11.19 -3.86
CA THR A 220 -9.54 11.51 -5.26
C THR A 220 -8.31 12.15 -5.92
N PRO A 221 -7.96 11.73 -7.16
CA PRO A 221 -6.96 12.46 -7.94
C PRO A 221 -7.47 13.88 -8.20
N ARG A 222 -6.55 14.85 -8.22
CA ARG A 222 -6.83 16.20 -8.73
C ARG A 222 -7.10 16.08 -10.23
N ASN A 223 -8.26 16.56 -10.65
CA ASN A 223 -8.44 16.95 -12.05
C ASN A 223 -7.77 18.32 -12.17
N ASP A 224 -6.57 18.33 -12.74
CA ASP A 224 -6.04 19.55 -13.34
C ASP A 224 -6.80 19.82 -14.65
#